data_AF-A0A952WUL0-F1
#
_entry.id   AF-A0A952WUL0-F1
#
_cell.length_a   1.000
_cell.length_b   1.000
_cell.length_c   1.000
_cell.angle_alpha   90.00
_cell.angle_beta   90.00
_cell.angle_gamma   90.00
#
_symmetry.space_group_name_H-M   'P 1'
#
loop_
_entity.id
_entity.type
_entity.pdbx_description
1 polymer ?
#
loop_
_entity_poly.entity_id
_entity_poly.type
_entity_poly.pdbx_seq_one_letter_code
_entity_poly.pdbx_strand_id
1 'polypeptide(L)'
;MMSKVYWSIWALVPVAVGAWHLGPGQCMMKCDRAGQCLRDAASAVANEDWSTAAAAFAAARDALPDGAKAEALRLSIEEAKARIEAGEFIEGAQQLEQLIAEQEAAAEPDTAAVEEMRGRLGEVAYLTAWMMRIEGATADEWKPETEKARQQFRLLAETTEDAEKAETYTKNLEAAIRLEQMDLSELLALPLPKKCCSNCKNLCDKKRKQRMSQCKNPGDKDGREQIQKDSADSAKKRGSGS
;
A
#
# COMPACT_ATOMS: atom_id res chain seq x y z
N MET A 1 32.80 25.00 -49.93
CA MET A 1 32.27 23.80 -49.25
C MET A 1 31.95 24.07 -47.77
N MET A 2 32.78 24.83 -47.04
CA MET A 2 32.59 25.14 -45.61
C MET A 2 31.27 25.86 -45.27
N SER A 3 30.78 26.82 -46.07
CA SER A 3 29.53 27.55 -45.75
C SER A 3 28.28 26.68 -45.71
N LYS A 4 28.21 25.62 -46.54
CA LYS A 4 27.09 24.67 -46.55
C LYS A 4 27.07 23.81 -45.29
N VAL A 5 28.24 23.44 -44.78
CA VAL A 5 28.38 22.68 -43.52
C VAL A 5 27.91 23.51 -42.32
N TYR A 6 28.30 24.79 -42.24
CA TYR A 6 27.83 25.68 -41.17
C TYR A 6 26.31 25.87 -41.19
N TRP A 7 25.71 25.99 -42.38
CA TRP A 7 24.27 26.16 -42.49
C TRP A 7 23.50 24.89 -42.11
N SER A 8 24.01 23.71 -42.52
CA SER A 8 23.44 22.43 -42.10
C SER A 8 23.54 22.22 -40.59
N ILE A 9 24.68 22.56 -39.97
CA ILE A 9 24.83 22.49 -38.51
C ILE A 9 23.86 23.46 -37.82
N TRP A 10 23.77 24.71 -38.31
CA TRP A 10 22.86 25.71 -37.77
C TRP A 10 21.38 25.27 -37.85
N ALA A 11 20.98 24.61 -38.93
CA ALA A 11 19.63 24.08 -39.09
C ALA A 11 19.38 22.81 -38.22
N LEU A 12 20.40 21.99 -37.98
CA LEU A 12 20.28 20.77 -37.17
C LEU A 12 20.27 21.02 -35.67
N VAL A 13 20.90 22.10 -35.18
CA VAL A 13 20.94 22.42 -33.74
C VAL A 13 19.54 22.60 -33.13
N PRO A 14 18.62 23.40 -33.69
CA PRO A 14 17.25 23.53 -33.15
C PRO A 14 16.48 22.21 -33.15
N VAL A 15 16.69 21.37 -34.17
CA VAL A 15 16.05 20.04 -34.27
C VAL A 15 16.59 19.10 -33.19
N ALA A 16 17.90 19.10 -32.96
CA ALA A 16 18.54 18.30 -31.92
C ALA A 16 18.13 18.76 -30.51
N VAL A 17 18.07 20.08 -30.27
CA VAL A 17 17.60 20.67 -29.01
C VAL A 17 16.11 20.35 -28.78
N GLY A 18 15.27 20.47 -29.81
CA GLY A 18 13.85 20.12 -29.73
C GLY A 18 13.63 18.63 -29.42
N ALA A 19 14.37 17.75 -30.11
CA ALA A 19 14.32 16.30 -29.86
C ALA A 19 14.81 15.94 -28.46
N TRP A 20 15.87 16.60 -27.97
CA TRP A 20 16.35 16.41 -26.61
C TRP A 20 15.36 16.93 -25.57
N HIS A 21 14.81 18.12 -25.74
CA HIS A 21 13.87 18.72 -24.80
C HIS A 21 12.54 17.95 -24.71
N LEU A 22 12.05 17.41 -25.83
CA LEU A 22 10.78 16.66 -25.88
C LEU A 22 10.90 15.21 -25.41
N GLY A 23 12.11 14.64 -25.37
CA GLY A 23 12.36 13.28 -24.87
C GLY A 23 13.18 13.28 -23.57
N PRO A 24 14.52 13.17 -23.66
CA PRO A 24 15.39 13.10 -22.48
C PRO A 24 15.23 14.25 -21.47
N GLY A 25 15.01 15.48 -21.95
CA GLY A 25 14.87 16.67 -21.10
C GLY A 25 13.66 16.59 -20.16
N GLN A 26 12.49 16.16 -20.67
CA GLN A 26 11.31 15.95 -19.82
C GLN A 26 11.54 14.87 -18.76
N CYS A 27 12.23 13.77 -19.13
CA CYS A 27 12.55 12.70 -18.19
C CYS A 27 13.44 13.20 -17.04
N MET A 28 14.47 13.98 -17.35
CA MET A 28 15.35 14.58 -16.34
C MET A 28 14.58 15.53 -15.41
N MET A 29 13.70 16.39 -15.95
CA MET A 29 12.87 17.28 -15.13
C MET A 29 11.91 16.51 -14.21
N LYS A 30 11.32 15.40 -14.69
CA LYS A 30 10.51 14.49 -13.87
C LYS A 30 11.32 13.87 -12.73
N CYS A 31 12.52 13.36 -13.03
CA CYS A 31 13.43 12.82 -12.03
C CYS A 31 13.86 13.87 -10.97
N ASP A 32 14.18 15.09 -11.40
CA ASP A 32 14.53 16.19 -10.48
C ASP A 32 13.35 16.55 -9.57
N ARG A 33 12.14 16.59 -10.14
CA ARG A 33 10.91 16.85 -9.38
C ARG A 33 10.63 15.75 -8.36
N ALA A 34 10.73 14.48 -8.76
CA ALA A 34 10.60 13.35 -7.85
C ALA A 34 11.65 13.43 -6.73
N GLY A 35 12.91 13.73 -7.08
CA GLY A 35 13.99 13.91 -6.12
C GLY A 35 13.77 15.06 -5.13
N GLN A 36 13.12 16.15 -5.56
CA GLN A 36 12.70 17.22 -4.64
C GLN A 36 11.65 16.74 -3.66
N CYS A 37 10.57 16.11 -4.14
CA CYS A 37 9.53 15.55 -3.29
C CYS A 37 10.08 14.54 -2.28
N LEU A 38 11.09 13.74 -2.65
CA LEU A 38 11.73 12.80 -1.72
C LEU A 38 12.55 13.49 -0.61
N ARG A 39 13.19 14.62 -0.90
CA ARG A 39 13.87 15.41 0.13
C ARG A 39 12.86 16.03 1.09
N ASP A 40 11.74 16.51 0.56
CA ASP A 40 10.65 17.05 1.37
C ASP A 40 10.04 15.95 2.27
N ALA A 41 9.82 14.75 1.71
CA ALA A 41 9.37 13.58 2.46
C ALA A 41 10.35 13.19 3.57
N ALA A 42 11.66 13.11 3.27
CA ALA A 42 12.68 12.80 4.26
C ALA A 42 12.75 13.85 5.37
N SER A 43 12.62 15.14 5.04
CA SER A 43 12.55 16.20 6.04
C SER A 43 11.30 16.10 6.90
N ALA A 44 10.15 15.75 6.32
CA ALA A 44 8.90 15.57 7.06
C ALA A 44 8.98 14.37 8.01
N VAL A 45 9.53 13.23 7.55
CA VAL A 45 9.82 12.06 8.39
C VAL A 45 10.73 12.41 9.56
N ALA A 46 11.81 13.17 9.31
CA ALA A 46 12.75 13.59 10.36
C ALA A 46 12.08 14.50 11.41
N ASN A 47 11.04 15.23 11.03
CA ASN A 47 10.25 16.08 11.92
C ASN A 47 9.02 15.38 12.50
N GLU A 48 8.84 14.08 12.26
CA GLU A 48 7.64 13.30 12.61
C GLU A 48 6.32 13.89 12.05
N ASP A 49 6.39 14.68 10.98
CA ASP A 49 5.23 15.15 10.24
C ASP A 49 4.82 14.12 9.18
N TRP A 50 4.19 13.06 9.67
CA TRP A 50 3.78 11.91 8.87
C TRP A 50 2.74 12.26 7.79
N SER A 51 1.90 13.27 8.04
CA SER A 51 0.90 13.73 7.08
C SER A 51 1.55 14.39 5.85
N THR A 52 2.52 15.26 6.08
CA THR A 52 3.31 15.88 5.01
C THR A 52 4.19 14.85 4.32
N ALA A 53 4.76 13.89 5.07
CA ALA A 53 5.57 12.81 4.49
C ALA A 53 4.75 11.96 3.51
N ALA A 54 3.54 11.53 3.89
CA ALA A 54 2.65 10.76 3.02
C ALA A 54 2.32 11.53 1.72
N ALA A 55 1.97 12.82 1.84
CA ALA A 55 1.70 13.67 0.68
C ALA A 55 2.92 13.83 -0.23
N ALA A 56 4.11 13.98 0.35
CA ALA A 56 5.36 14.12 -0.39
C ALA A 56 5.77 12.81 -1.10
N PHE A 57 5.56 11.64 -0.48
CA PHE A 57 5.75 10.35 -1.15
C PHE A 57 4.80 10.14 -2.33
N ALA A 58 3.51 10.51 -2.17
CA ALA A 58 2.54 10.49 -3.26
C ALA A 58 2.97 11.40 -4.42
N ALA A 59 3.39 12.64 -4.11
CA ALA A 59 3.89 13.59 -5.10
C ALA A 59 5.18 13.12 -5.79
N ALA A 60 6.06 12.42 -5.07
CA ALA A 60 7.26 11.82 -5.66
C ALA A 60 6.89 10.69 -6.64
N ARG A 61 5.92 9.84 -6.26
CA ARG A 61 5.40 8.75 -7.10
C ARG A 61 4.79 9.28 -8.39
N ASP A 62 3.96 10.31 -8.30
CA ASP A 62 3.29 10.92 -9.46
C ASP A 62 4.24 11.68 -10.39
N ALA A 63 5.41 12.10 -9.88
CA ALA A 63 6.46 12.76 -10.66
C ALA A 63 7.39 11.81 -11.39
N LEU A 64 7.35 10.49 -11.10
CA LEU A 64 8.23 9.52 -11.74
C LEU A 64 8.02 9.45 -13.27
N PRO A 65 9.08 9.18 -14.05
CA PRO A 65 8.94 8.92 -15.47
C PRO A 65 8.17 7.61 -15.72
N ASP A 66 7.52 7.53 -16.88
CA ASP A 66 6.76 6.36 -17.27
C ASP A 66 7.68 5.14 -17.37
N GLY A 67 7.27 4.03 -16.75
CA GLY A 67 8.05 2.79 -16.72
C GLY A 67 8.86 2.53 -15.43
N ALA A 68 9.00 3.51 -14.54
CA ALA A 68 9.64 3.36 -13.22
C ALA A 68 8.74 2.63 -12.20
N LYS A 69 8.27 1.42 -12.56
CA LYS A 69 7.27 0.67 -11.79
C LYS A 69 7.78 0.22 -10.42
N ALA A 70 9.04 -0.21 -10.34
CA ALA A 70 9.63 -0.67 -9.08
C ALA A 70 9.79 0.49 -8.08
N GLU A 71 10.22 1.66 -8.56
CA GLU A 71 10.30 2.88 -7.76
C GLU A 71 8.90 3.34 -7.32
N ALA A 72 7.93 3.33 -8.23
CA ALA A 72 6.55 3.68 -7.90
C ALA A 72 5.95 2.75 -6.83
N LEU A 73 6.25 1.44 -6.88
CA LEU A 73 5.84 0.48 -5.85
C LEU A 73 6.47 0.84 -4.50
N ARG A 74 7.79 1.04 -4.44
CA ARG A 74 8.49 1.41 -3.20
C ARG A 74 7.91 2.70 -2.59
N LEU A 75 7.66 3.72 -3.41
CA LEU A 75 7.05 4.97 -2.94
C LEU A 75 5.62 4.77 -2.44
N SER A 76 4.84 3.90 -3.07
CA SER A 76 3.49 3.55 -2.59
C SER A 76 3.53 2.85 -1.23
N ILE A 77 4.54 2.00 -0.99
CA ILE A 77 4.74 1.32 0.29
C ILE A 77 5.11 2.34 1.38
N GLU A 78 6.04 3.25 1.10
CA GLU A 78 6.43 4.32 2.04
C GLU A 78 5.29 5.30 2.32
N GLU A 79 4.51 5.66 1.30
CA GLU A 79 3.28 6.45 1.44
C GLU A 79 2.31 5.76 2.41
N ALA A 80 2.00 4.47 2.19
CA ALA A 80 1.08 3.72 3.05
C ALA A 80 1.58 3.63 4.49
N LYS A 81 2.89 3.42 4.71
CA LYS A 81 3.49 3.44 6.05
C LYS A 81 3.36 4.80 6.72
N ALA A 82 3.65 5.89 6.00
CA ALA A 82 3.53 7.25 6.51
C ALA A 82 2.08 7.59 6.87
N ARG A 83 1.10 7.19 6.06
CA ARG A 83 -0.33 7.32 6.38
C ARG A 83 -0.69 6.61 7.68
N ILE A 84 -0.18 5.39 7.88
CA ILE A 84 -0.40 4.65 9.13
C ILE A 84 0.19 5.42 10.32
N GLU A 85 1.42 5.92 10.24
CA GLU A 85 2.03 6.72 11.31
C GLU A 85 1.30 8.07 11.54
N ALA A 86 0.65 8.62 10.51
CA ALA A 86 -0.21 9.80 10.65
C ALA A 86 -1.55 9.51 11.37
N GLY A 87 -1.88 8.24 11.61
CA GLY A 87 -3.16 7.80 12.21
C GLY A 87 -4.25 7.46 11.19
N GLU A 88 -3.91 7.44 9.90
CA GLU A 88 -4.79 7.03 8.79
C GLU A 88 -4.72 5.50 8.59
N PHE A 89 -5.06 4.76 9.65
CA PHE A 89 -4.90 3.30 9.68
C PHE A 89 -5.74 2.60 8.61
N ILE A 90 -6.92 3.15 8.31
CA ILE A 90 -7.87 2.54 7.38
C ILE A 90 -7.37 2.70 5.95
N GLU A 91 -7.03 3.92 5.59
CA GLU A 91 -6.56 4.31 4.27
C GLU A 91 -5.21 3.67 3.97
N GLY A 92 -4.29 3.67 4.92
CA GLY A 92 -3.00 2.98 4.80
C GLY A 92 -3.14 1.46 4.68
N ALA A 93 -4.01 0.83 5.47
CA ALA A 93 -4.27 -0.61 5.36
C ALA A 93 -4.89 -0.98 4.00
N GLN A 94 -5.85 -0.21 3.51
CA GLN A 94 -6.45 -0.42 2.19
C GLN A 94 -5.44 -0.28 1.06
N GLN A 95 -4.53 0.70 1.17
CA GLN A 95 -3.46 0.88 0.19
C GLN A 95 -2.52 -0.34 0.18
N LEU A 96 -2.14 -0.87 1.36
CA LEU A 96 -1.33 -2.10 1.44
C LEU A 96 -2.06 -3.32 0.85
N GLU A 97 -3.35 -3.50 1.14
CA GLU A 97 -4.16 -4.58 0.56
C GLU A 97 -4.20 -4.51 -0.96
N GLN A 98 -4.39 -3.30 -1.51
CA GLN A 98 -4.37 -3.08 -2.95
C GLN A 98 -3.01 -3.42 -3.56
N LEU A 99 -1.92 -2.93 -2.97
CA LEU A 99 -0.57 -3.18 -3.47
C LEU A 99 -0.21 -4.67 -3.41
N ILE A 100 -0.62 -5.39 -2.36
CA ILE A 100 -0.46 -6.84 -2.27
C ILE A 100 -1.22 -7.53 -3.40
N ALA A 101 -2.49 -7.18 -3.64
CA ALA A 101 -3.28 -7.77 -4.71
C ALA A 101 -2.70 -7.49 -6.11
N GLU A 102 -2.16 -6.27 -6.32
CA GLU A 102 -1.46 -5.92 -7.56
C GLU A 102 -0.19 -6.74 -7.77
N GLN A 103 0.58 -7.00 -6.71
CA GLN A 103 1.75 -7.87 -6.77
C GLN A 103 1.38 -9.34 -6.99
N GLU A 104 0.37 -9.87 -6.29
CA GLU A 104 -0.10 -11.24 -6.50
C GLU A 104 -0.59 -11.50 -7.93
N ALA A 105 -1.14 -10.47 -8.59
CA ALA A 105 -1.58 -10.54 -9.99
C ALA A 105 -0.45 -10.26 -11.00
N ALA A 106 0.73 -9.81 -10.55
CA ALA A 106 1.85 -9.49 -11.43
C ALA A 106 2.51 -10.76 -11.98
N ALA A 107 3.03 -10.68 -13.21
CA ALA A 107 3.78 -11.79 -13.81
C ALA A 107 5.09 -12.08 -13.06
N GLU A 108 5.71 -11.03 -12.52
CA GLU A 108 6.95 -11.07 -11.74
C GLU A 108 6.74 -10.27 -10.45
N PRO A 109 6.18 -10.90 -9.39
CA PRO A 109 5.96 -10.24 -8.11
C PRO A 109 7.29 -9.96 -7.38
N ASP A 110 7.38 -8.81 -6.73
CA ASP A 110 8.43 -8.54 -5.74
C ASP A 110 8.04 -9.22 -4.41
N THR A 111 8.51 -10.44 -4.20
CA THR A 111 8.17 -11.25 -3.02
C THR A 111 8.63 -10.62 -1.70
N ALA A 112 9.76 -9.91 -1.72
CA ALA A 112 10.26 -9.22 -0.54
C ALA A 112 9.37 -8.02 -0.19
N ALA A 113 8.92 -7.26 -1.19
CA ALA A 113 7.95 -6.18 -0.99
C ALA A 113 6.60 -6.74 -0.49
N VAL A 114 6.15 -7.88 -1.00
CA VAL A 114 4.93 -8.55 -0.52
C VAL A 114 5.06 -8.97 0.94
N GLU A 115 6.19 -9.57 1.34
CA GLU A 115 6.47 -9.93 2.74
C GLU A 115 6.36 -8.71 3.66
N GLU A 116 7.03 -7.61 3.27
CA GLU A 116 7.01 -6.35 4.02
C GLU A 116 5.60 -5.76 4.15
N MET A 117 4.86 -5.69 3.04
CA MET A 117 3.49 -5.16 3.03
C MET A 117 2.56 -6.00 3.91
N ARG A 118 2.68 -7.34 3.87
CA ARG A 118 1.89 -8.23 4.72
C ARG A 118 2.24 -8.06 6.20
N GLY A 119 3.52 -7.93 6.51
CA GLY A 119 3.98 -7.69 7.88
C GLY A 119 3.37 -6.42 8.43
N ARG A 120 3.43 -5.33 7.64
CA ARG A 120 2.83 -4.05 7.99
C ARG A 120 1.30 -4.09 8.07
N LEU A 121 0.64 -4.83 7.17
CA LEU A 121 -0.80 -5.02 7.18
C LEU A 121 -1.25 -5.78 8.45
N GLY A 122 -0.49 -6.78 8.87
CA GLY A 122 -0.71 -7.49 10.13
C GLY A 122 -0.58 -6.55 11.34
N GLU A 123 0.48 -5.72 11.36
CA GLU A 123 0.69 -4.74 12.44
C GLU A 123 -0.48 -3.75 12.55
N VAL A 124 -0.89 -3.13 11.44
CA VAL A 124 -1.96 -2.11 11.47
C VAL A 124 -3.30 -2.74 11.82
N ALA A 125 -3.59 -3.97 11.38
CA ALA A 125 -4.82 -4.68 11.74
C ALA A 125 -4.85 -5.00 13.25
N TYR A 126 -3.72 -5.42 13.82
CA TYR A 126 -3.58 -5.62 15.26
C TYR A 126 -3.82 -4.33 16.05
N LEU A 127 -3.17 -3.23 15.66
CA LEU A 127 -3.33 -1.93 16.32
C LEU A 127 -4.77 -1.40 16.17
N THR A 128 -5.38 -1.63 15.01
CA THR A 128 -6.78 -1.30 14.75
C THR A 128 -7.70 -2.03 15.71
N ALA A 129 -7.56 -3.35 15.84
CA ALA A 129 -8.35 -4.14 16.78
C ALA A 129 -8.14 -3.68 18.23
N TRP A 130 -6.90 -3.43 18.63
CA TRP A 130 -6.57 -2.91 19.96
C TRP A 130 -7.31 -1.60 20.24
N MET A 131 -7.22 -0.63 19.32
CA MET A 131 -7.87 0.67 19.48
C MET A 131 -9.40 0.54 19.50
N MET A 132 -9.96 -0.30 18.63
CA MET A 132 -11.40 -0.57 18.63
C MET A 132 -11.88 -1.14 19.98
N ARG A 133 -11.09 -2.03 20.60
CA ARG A 133 -11.40 -2.55 21.93
C ARG A 133 -11.39 -1.45 23.00
N ILE A 134 -10.40 -0.57 22.98
CA ILE A 134 -10.33 0.58 23.91
C ILE A 134 -11.51 1.54 23.71
N GLU A 135 -11.96 1.73 22.47
CA GLU A 135 -13.12 2.54 22.13
C GLU A 135 -14.47 1.86 22.45
N GLY A 136 -14.46 0.61 22.94
CA GLY A 136 -15.67 -0.12 23.32
C GLY A 136 -16.40 -0.80 22.17
N ALA A 137 -15.71 -1.12 21.07
CA ALA A 137 -16.27 -1.94 19.99
C ALA A 137 -16.77 -3.29 20.49
N THR A 138 -17.83 -3.79 19.86
CA THR A 138 -18.28 -5.17 20.11
C THR A 138 -17.31 -6.18 19.52
N ALA A 139 -17.35 -7.42 20.02
CA ALA A 139 -16.54 -8.53 19.51
C ALA A 139 -16.65 -8.71 18.00
N ASP A 140 -17.86 -8.59 17.45
CA ASP A 140 -18.12 -8.74 16.02
C ASP A 140 -17.47 -7.62 15.18
N GLU A 141 -17.18 -6.46 15.78
CA GLU A 141 -16.53 -5.35 15.09
C GLU A 141 -15.00 -5.46 15.12
N TRP A 142 -14.38 -5.80 16.25
CA TRP A 142 -12.91 -5.82 16.35
C TRP A 142 -12.27 -7.18 15.99
N LYS A 143 -12.95 -8.32 16.21
CA LYS A 143 -12.37 -9.64 15.91
C LYS A 143 -11.97 -9.84 14.45
N PRO A 144 -12.71 -9.34 13.43
CA PRO A 144 -12.27 -9.46 12.05
C PRO A 144 -10.89 -8.83 11.78
N GLU A 145 -10.55 -7.74 12.49
CA GLU A 145 -9.25 -7.09 12.35
C GLU A 145 -8.15 -7.91 13.05
N THR A 146 -8.43 -8.49 14.23
CA THR A 146 -7.46 -9.40 14.87
C THR A 146 -7.23 -10.66 14.05
N GLU A 147 -8.28 -11.25 13.48
CA GLU A 147 -8.18 -12.42 12.60
C GLU A 147 -7.38 -12.10 11.33
N LYS A 148 -7.58 -10.91 10.73
CA LYS A 148 -6.73 -10.43 9.63
C LYS A 148 -5.26 -10.39 10.05
N ALA A 149 -4.94 -9.84 11.23
CA ALA A 149 -3.57 -9.81 11.73
C ALA A 149 -2.99 -11.23 11.88
N ARG A 150 -3.76 -12.16 12.46
CA ARG A 150 -3.35 -13.56 12.64
C ARG A 150 -3.06 -14.25 11.30
N GLN A 151 -3.90 -14.06 10.29
CA GLN A 151 -3.70 -14.66 8.98
C GLN A 151 -2.40 -14.18 8.33
N GLN A 152 -2.10 -12.87 8.39
CA GLN A 152 -0.85 -12.35 7.83
C GLN A 152 0.37 -12.88 8.60
N PHE A 153 0.36 -12.80 9.94
CA PHE A 153 1.51 -13.23 10.73
C PHE A 153 1.77 -14.73 10.66
N ARG A 154 0.70 -15.54 10.60
CA ARG A 154 0.85 -16.99 10.42
C ARG A 154 1.50 -17.31 9.08
N LEU A 155 1.00 -16.73 8.00
CA LEU A 155 1.57 -16.93 6.67
C LEU A 155 3.06 -16.56 6.68
N LEU A 156 3.41 -15.39 7.23
CA LEU A 156 4.79 -14.92 7.29
C LEU A 156 5.68 -15.79 8.17
N ALA A 157 5.20 -16.23 9.33
CA ALA A 157 5.94 -17.14 10.20
C ALA A 157 6.28 -18.48 9.51
N GLU A 158 5.40 -18.97 8.63
CA GLU A 158 5.58 -20.23 7.90
C GLU A 158 6.41 -20.07 6.61
N THR A 159 6.38 -18.90 5.97
CA THR A 159 6.95 -18.68 4.62
C THR A 159 8.23 -17.86 4.59
N THR A 160 8.54 -17.11 5.65
CA THR A 160 9.76 -16.31 5.71
C THR A 160 10.98 -17.22 5.90
N GLU A 161 11.95 -17.12 5.00
CA GLU A 161 13.17 -17.95 5.06
C GLU A 161 14.13 -17.50 6.17
N ASP A 162 14.11 -16.21 6.50
CA ASP A 162 14.89 -15.62 7.59
C ASP A 162 14.32 -16.05 8.95
N ALA A 163 15.09 -16.85 9.68
CA ALA A 163 14.68 -17.41 10.95
C ALA A 163 14.38 -16.35 12.03
N GLU A 164 15.12 -15.23 12.06
CA GLU A 164 14.90 -14.17 13.05
C GLU A 164 13.60 -13.43 12.76
N LYS A 165 13.32 -13.18 11.48
CA LYS A 165 12.03 -12.60 11.06
C LYS A 165 10.88 -13.56 11.29
N ALA A 166 11.02 -14.84 10.96
CA ALA A 166 10.00 -15.86 11.20
C ALA A 166 9.66 -15.99 12.70
N GLU A 167 10.66 -15.93 13.58
CA GLU A 167 10.44 -15.89 15.04
C GLU A 167 9.70 -14.61 15.45
N THR A 168 10.05 -13.46 14.87
CA THR A 168 9.36 -12.19 15.12
C THR A 168 7.89 -12.26 14.70
N TYR A 169 7.58 -12.83 13.52
CA TYR A 169 6.20 -13.04 13.09
C TYR A 169 5.45 -14.05 13.96
N THR A 170 6.13 -15.06 14.48
CA THR A 170 5.55 -16.00 15.46
C THR A 170 5.14 -15.26 16.74
N LYS A 171 6.00 -14.40 17.28
CA LYS A 171 5.69 -13.55 18.44
C LYS A 171 4.53 -12.59 18.15
N ASN A 172 4.48 -12.03 16.94
CA ASN A 172 3.36 -11.17 16.52
C ASN A 172 2.05 -11.94 16.41
N LEU A 173 2.07 -13.19 15.92
CA LEU A 173 0.93 -14.09 15.90
C LEU A 173 0.43 -14.39 17.32
N GLU A 174 1.34 -14.71 18.24
CA GLU A 174 1.01 -14.92 19.66
C GLU A 174 0.40 -13.67 20.30
N ALA A 175 0.94 -12.48 19.98
CA ALA A 175 0.39 -11.21 20.45
C ALA A 175 -1.05 -10.99 19.95
N ALA A 176 -1.33 -11.31 18.68
CA ALA A 176 -2.68 -11.22 18.13
C ALA A 176 -3.66 -12.21 18.80
N ILE A 177 -3.22 -13.46 19.04
CA ILE A 177 -4.02 -14.46 19.77
C ILE A 177 -4.28 -14.00 21.22
N ARG A 178 -3.24 -13.48 21.89
CA ARG A 178 -3.35 -12.94 23.24
C ARG A 178 -4.34 -11.77 23.28
N LEU A 179 -4.32 -10.89 22.28
CA LEU A 179 -5.28 -9.79 22.17
C LEU A 179 -6.72 -10.32 22.07
N GLU A 180 -6.98 -11.48 21.48
CA GLU A 180 -8.35 -12.04 21.47
C GLU A 180 -8.79 -12.57 22.83
N GLN A 181 -7.84 -13.08 23.62
CA GLN A 181 -8.08 -13.78 24.88
C GLN A 181 -8.11 -12.84 26.10
N MET A 182 -7.36 -11.74 26.05
CA MET A 182 -7.30 -10.78 27.14
C MET A 182 -8.65 -10.08 27.34
N ASP A 183 -8.98 -9.78 28.60
CA ASP A 183 -10.13 -8.93 28.90
C ASP A 183 -9.83 -7.44 28.65
N LEU A 184 -10.83 -6.57 28.81
CA LEU A 184 -10.66 -5.14 28.58
C LEU A 184 -9.85 -4.47 29.69
N SER A 185 -9.99 -4.92 30.94
CA SER A 185 -9.30 -4.34 32.09
C SER A 185 -7.79 -4.60 32.04
N GLU A 186 -7.39 -5.81 31.64
CA GLU A 186 -6.01 -6.18 31.37
C GLU A 186 -5.43 -5.39 30.21
N LEU A 187 -6.22 -5.17 29.15
CA LEU A 187 -5.80 -4.38 27.98
C LEU A 187 -5.51 -2.92 28.35
N LEU A 188 -6.36 -2.32 29.19
CA LEU A 188 -6.18 -0.95 29.67
C LEU A 188 -5.03 -0.80 30.67
N ALA A 189 -4.62 -1.89 31.32
CA ALA A 189 -3.46 -1.90 32.21
C ALA A 189 -2.13 -1.97 31.44
N LEU A 190 -2.14 -2.37 30.16
CA LEU A 190 -0.95 -2.37 29.31
C LEU A 190 -0.60 -0.97 28.81
N PRO A 191 0.69 -0.64 28.65
CA PRO A 191 1.08 0.60 28.00
C PRO A 191 0.56 0.61 26.58
N LEU A 192 0.04 1.76 26.14
CA LEU A 192 -0.36 1.94 24.75
C LEU A 192 0.85 1.66 23.84
N PRO A 193 0.65 0.92 22.73
CA PRO A 193 1.71 0.74 21.74
C PRO A 193 2.24 2.12 21.31
N LYS A 194 3.56 2.29 21.23
CA LYS A 194 4.19 3.58 20.89
C LYS A 194 3.69 4.17 19.56
N LYS A 195 3.31 3.30 18.61
CA LYS A 195 2.74 3.63 17.29
C LYS A 195 1.26 4.07 17.36
N CYS A 196 0.59 3.97 18.51
CA CYS A 196 -0.76 4.52 18.70
C CYS A 196 -0.64 6.02 19.03
N CYS A 197 -0.52 6.84 17.99
CA CYS A 197 -0.46 8.28 18.10
C CYS A 197 -1.77 8.86 18.68
N SER A 198 -1.68 10.06 19.26
CA SER A 198 -2.81 10.84 19.80
C SER A 198 -3.93 11.16 18.80
N ASN A 199 -3.68 10.93 17.50
CA ASN A 199 -4.59 11.18 16.38
C ASN A 199 -5.51 10.00 16.04
N CYS A 200 -5.31 8.82 16.64
CA CYS A 200 -6.08 7.61 16.36
C CYS A 200 -7.44 7.58 17.09
N LYS A 201 -8.28 8.60 16.91
CA LYS A 201 -9.61 8.71 17.55
C LYS A 201 -10.73 8.29 16.61
N ASN A 202 -11.78 7.67 17.18
CA ASN A 202 -13.01 7.26 16.51
C ASN A 202 -12.79 6.22 15.40
N LEU A 203 -11.84 5.31 15.62
CA LEU A 203 -11.52 4.27 14.65
C LEU A 203 -12.71 3.32 14.41
N CYS A 204 -13.46 3.00 15.47
CA CYS A 204 -14.72 2.25 15.41
C CYS A 204 -15.72 2.89 14.43
N ASP A 205 -15.95 4.19 14.56
CA ASP A 205 -16.88 4.90 13.68
C ASP A 205 -16.39 4.96 12.25
N LYS A 206 -15.08 5.16 12.03
CA LYS A 206 -14.46 5.13 10.70
C LYS A 206 -14.65 3.76 10.04
N LYS A 207 -14.33 2.66 10.75
CA LYS A 207 -14.55 1.28 10.28
C LYS A 207 -16.02 0.99 9.98
N ARG A 208 -16.93 1.41 10.85
CA ARG A 208 -18.37 1.23 10.63
C ARG A 208 -18.83 1.96 9.38
N LYS A 209 -18.39 3.21 9.17
CA LYS A 209 -18.66 3.98 7.93
C LYS A 209 -18.09 3.30 6.69
N GLN A 210 -16.85 2.82 6.77
CA GLN A 210 -16.19 2.07 5.70
C GLN A 210 -17.01 0.84 5.31
N ARG A 211 -17.37 -0.02 6.27
CA ARG A 211 -18.22 -1.20 6.05
C ARG A 211 -19.56 -0.82 5.40
N MET A 212 -20.22 0.20 5.93
CA MET A 212 -21.50 0.69 5.38
C MET A 212 -21.36 1.23 3.95
N SER A 213 -20.25 1.90 3.62
CA SER A 213 -19.99 2.35 2.24
C SER A 213 -19.75 1.19 1.28
N GLN A 214 -19.03 0.14 1.71
CA GLN A 214 -18.82 -1.08 0.92
C GLN A 214 -20.13 -1.84 0.69
N CYS A 215 -21.04 -1.86 1.67
CA CYS A 215 -22.37 -2.45 1.49
C CYS A 215 -23.30 -1.63 0.58
N LYS A 216 -23.10 -0.31 0.46
CA LYS A 216 -23.92 0.57 -0.40
C LYS A 216 -23.46 0.58 -1.86
N ASN A 217 -22.17 0.40 -2.08
CA ASN A 217 -21.57 0.23 -3.39
C ASN A 217 -20.93 -1.15 -3.47
N PRO A 218 -21.70 -2.26 -3.36
CA PRO A 218 -21.16 -3.55 -3.71
C PRO A 218 -20.77 -3.40 -5.19
N GLY A 219 -19.48 -3.53 -5.51
CA GLY A 219 -19.08 -3.61 -6.91
C GLY A 219 -19.96 -4.64 -7.62
N ASP A 220 -20.28 -4.40 -8.88
CA ASP A 220 -21.28 -5.10 -9.71
C ASP A 220 -20.88 -6.57 -10.02
N LYS A 221 -20.49 -7.32 -9.00
CA LYS A 221 -19.83 -8.62 -9.08
C LYS A 221 -20.33 -9.49 -7.94
N ASP A 222 -21.54 -10.04 -8.10
CA ASP A 222 -21.77 -11.36 -7.54
C ASP A 222 -20.79 -12.30 -8.25
N GLY A 223 -19.75 -12.75 -7.54
CA GLY A 223 -18.75 -13.66 -8.08
C GLY A 223 -19.36 -14.94 -8.65
N ARG A 224 -20.55 -15.34 -8.17
CA ARG A 224 -21.31 -16.45 -8.74
C ARG A 224 -21.83 -16.13 -10.15
N GLU A 225 -22.36 -14.93 -10.38
CA GLU A 225 -22.84 -14.52 -11.70
C GLU A 225 -21.70 -14.38 -12.71
N GLN A 226 -20.52 -13.95 -12.24
CA GLN A 226 -19.34 -13.82 -13.09
C GLN A 226 -18.80 -15.20 -13.52
N ILE A 227 -18.68 -16.14 -12.59
CA ILE A 227 -18.33 -17.54 -12.89
C ILE A 227 -19.35 -18.19 -13.83
N GLN A 228 -20.65 -17.90 -13.66
CA GLN A 228 -21.69 -18.40 -14.57
C GLN A 228 -21.59 -17.80 -15.97
N LYS A 229 -21.30 -16.50 -16.10
CA LYS A 229 -21.05 -15.84 -17.39
C LYS A 229 -19.81 -16.42 -18.09
N ASP A 230 -18.70 -16.56 -17.37
CA ASP A 230 -17.45 -17.09 -17.92
C ASP A 230 -17.58 -18.58 -18.31
N SER A 231 -18.35 -19.35 -17.54
CA SER A 231 -18.70 -20.74 -17.87
C SER A 231 -19.64 -20.85 -19.08
N ALA A 232 -20.59 -19.92 -19.23
CA ALA A 232 -21.50 -19.87 -20.36
C ALA A 232 -20.80 -19.44 -21.66
N ASP A 233 -19.90 -18.45 -21.60
CA ASP A 233 -19.11 -18.00 -22.75
C ASP A 233 -18.09 -19.05 -23.21
N SER A 234 -17.48 -19.78 -22.28
CA SER A 234 -16.60 -20.90 -22.60
C SER A 234 -17.34 -22.10 -23.18
N ALA A 235 -18.59 -22.37 -22.77
CA ALA A 235 -19.45 -23.38 -23.39
C ALA A 235 -19.89 -22.98 -24.82
N LYS A 236 -20.23 -21.70 -25.04
CA LYS A 236 -20.64 -21.18 -26.35
C LYS A 236 -19.52 -21.25 -27.39
N LYS A 237 -18.26 -20.98 -26.99
CA LYS A 237 -17.09 -21.14 -27.87
C LYS A 237 -16.79 -22.59 -28.26
N ARG A 238 -17.13 -23.56 -27.42
CA ARG A 238 -16.94 -24.99 -27.73
C ARG A 238 -18.08 -25.59 -28.56
N GLY A 239 -19.25 -24.95 -28.59
CA GLY A 239 -20.43 -25.43 -29.31
C GLY A 239 -20.57 -24.95 -30.77
N SER A 240 -19.75 -24.00 -31.24
CA SER A 240 -19.84 -23.48 -32.62
C SER A 240 -18.80 -24.08 -33.58
N GLY A 241 -18.19 -25.20 -33.21
CA GLY A 241 -17.20 -25.93 -34.01
C GLY A 241 -17.64 -27.36 -34.27
N SER A 242 -18.74 -27.52 -35.01
CA SER A 242 -19.13 -28.76 -35.72
C SER A 242 -19.80 -28.38 -37.02
#